data_AF-A0A2N2CXW9-F1
#
_entry.id   AF-A0A2N2CXW9-F1
#
_cell.length_a   1.000
_cell.length_b   1.000
_cell.length_c   1.000
_cell.angle_alpha   90.00
_cell.angle_beta   90.00
_cell.angle_gamma   90.00
#
_symmetry.space_group_name_H-M   'P 1'
#
loop_
_entity.id
_entity.type
_entity.pdbx_description
1 polymer ?
#
loop_
_entity_poly.entity_id
_entity_poly.type
_entity_poly.pdbx_seq_one_letter_code
_entity_poly.pdbx_strand_id
1 'polypeptide(L)'
;MKGRIKMRRCLLQMISGLVIISMGLFLVPMSAFAEVENSEAGIIESEQIMTAEESEILKLAEDSPEISINSVHSGDYWYDDIAGGVKIVAYTGSGGYVDIPATIAGKTVLEIGTNAFNGNNTLTGVNLPNSVLVLGLGSFYNCPNLDSVFLGNGLISIGNGSFWGAQALTSIIIPNSVASIGYAAFTNCNALTKITILNGSVSFGGDVFGMIPNVTIYGYAGSTAKSYAYANTRPFVALPPAYQPVYYSTHVQNVGWQVARLNGEISGTVGQGLRLEGIMLSDNSPVNAVLEYQTHVQNIGWQPMVSDGALSGTTGLGLRLEGIRIELDGVEWYKYDVYYRVHAQNRGWMGWAKNGESAGTEGMSLRLEGIQIMVVPKDSAAPGSTAFPFMSSLN
;
A
#
# COMPACT_ATOMS: atom_id res chain seq x y z
N MET A 1 1.51 3.65 -77.98
CA MET A 1 2.63 4.45 -77.43
C MET A 1 2.55 4.45 -75.90
N LYS A 2 3.50 5.10 -75.21
CA LYS A 2 3.65 5.36 -73.75
C LYS A 2 2.31 5.48 -72.98
N GLY A 3 2.13 4.99 -71.73
CA GLY A 3 2.99 4.13 -70.89
C GLY A 3 2.69 4.23 -69.36
N ARG A 4 3.30 3.33 -68.55
CA ARG A 4 3.50 3.36 -67.06
C ARG A 4 2.24 3.43 -66.14
N ILE A 5 1.91 2.38 -65.36
CA ILE A 5 2.41 2.03 -63.97
C ILE A 5 1.90 3.05 -62.91
N LYS A 6 1.13 2.67 -61.86
CA LYS A 6 1.41 1.75 -60.71
C LYS A 6 0.06 1.17 -60.18
N MET A 7 -0.12 -0.15 -59.99
CA MET A 7 0.00 -0.92 -58.72
C MET A 7 -0.81 -0.41 -57.51
N ARG A 8 -1.54 -1.24 -56.72
CA ARG A 8 -1.73 -2.72 -56.73
C ARG A 8 -2.93 -3.13 -55.83
N ARG A 9 -3.66 -4.21 -56.22
CA ARG A 9 -4.17 -5.38 -55.44
C ARG A 9 -4.85 -5.17 -54.04
N CYS A 10 -5.85 -5.95 -53.60
CA CYS A 10 -6.31 -7.26 -54.10
C CYS A 10 -7.85 -7.47 -54.13
N LEU A 11 -8.42 -8.41 -53.35
CA LEU A 11 -9.43 -9.42 -53.78
C LEU A 11 -10.19 -10.01 -52.55
N LEU A 12 -11.30 -10.77 -52.64
CA LEU A 12 -12.14 -11.29 -53.76
C LEU A 12 -13.59 -11.56 -53.25
N GLN A 13 -14.56 -11.80 -54.14
CA GLN A 13 -15.87 -12.41 -53.86
C GLN A 13 -16.22 -13.48 -54.93
N MET A 14 -16.99 -14.52 -54.56
CA MET A 14 -17.97 -15.33 -55.34
C MET A 14 -18.52 -16.46 -54.42
N ILE A 15 -19.84 -16.72 -54.29
CA ILE A 15 -20.79 -17.38 -55.24
C ILE A 15 -20.39 -18.88 -55.44
N SER A 16 -21.24 -19.91 -55.24
CA SER A 16 -22.68 -20.12 -55.59
C SER A 16 -23.35 -21.28 -54.81
N GLY A 17 -24.67 -21.49 -55.00
CA GLY A 17 -25.21 -22.86 -55.22
C GLY A 17 -26.38 -23.34 -54.34
N LEU A 18 -27.18 -24.25 -54.90
CA LEU A 18 -28.66 -24.13 -54.95
C LEU A 18 -29.38 -25.50 -55.17
N VAL A 19 -30.29 -25.88 -54.26
CA VAL A 19 -31.46 -26.81 -54.42
C VAL A 19 -31.21 -28.29 -54.84
N ILE A 20 -31.91 -29.26 -54.19
CA ILE A 20 -32.78 -30.29 -54.82
C ILE A 20 -33.55 -31.16 -53.78
N ILE A 21 -34.80 -31.43 -54.16
CA ILE A 21 -35.97 -32.15 -53.63
C ILE A 21 -35.77 -33.60 -53.09
N SER A 22 -36.57 -34.00 -52.07
CA SER A 22 -37.34 -35.28 -51.90
C SER A 22 -37.37 -35.77 -50.44
N MET A 23 -38.45 -35.68 -49.65
CA MET A 23 -39.71 -36.49 -49.64
C MET A 23 -39.56 -37.98 -49.27
N GLY A 24 -40.35 -38.45 -48.28
CA GLY A 24 -40.51 -39.86 -47.86
C GLY A 24 -40.00 -40.16 -46.43
N LEU A 25 -40.58 -39.67 -45.32
CA LEU A 25 -41.95 -39.84 -44.78
C LEU A 25 -42.30 -41.28 -44.36
N PHE A 26 -42.44 -41.55 -43.04
CA PHE A 26 -43.43 -42.46 -42.41
C PHE A 26 -43.33 -42.37 -40.86
N LEU A 27 -44.38 -42.29 -40.01
CA LEU A 27 -45.74 -41.71 -40.20
C LEU A 27 -46.45 -41.53 -38.81
N VAL A 28 -46.61 -40.29 -38.32
CA VAL A 28 -47.66 -39.79 -37.36
C VAL A 28 -47.92 -40.57 -36.03
N PRO A 29 -48.97 -40.25 -35.22
CA PRO A 29 -49.24 -38.95 -34.57
C PRO A 29 -49.50 -39.05 -33.04
N MET A 30 -49.53 -37.90 -32.35
CA MET A 30 -50.79 -37.40 -31.78
C MET A 30 -50.74 -35.88 -31.51
N SER A 31 -51.81 -35.19 -31.89
CA SER A 31 -52.13 -33.80 -31.51
C SER A 31 -52.53 -33.76 -30.02
N ALA A 32 -52.51 -32.63 -29.31
CA ALA A 32 -52.96 -31.29 -29.73
C ALA A 32 -52.52 -30.17 -28.77
N PHE A 33 -52.52 -28.92 -29.26
CA PHE A 33 -52.74 -27.66 -28.52
C PHE A 33 -52.08 -27.44 -27.14
N ALA A 34 -51.05 -26.58 -27.09
CA ALA A 34 -51.20 -25.23 -26.54
C ALA A 34 -50.00 -24.34 -26.95
N GLU A 35 -50.23 -23.03 -27.05
CA GLU A 35 -49.22 -22.01 -27.37
C GLU A 35 -49.19 -21.00 -26.20
N VAL A 36 -48.01 -20.79 -25.58
CA VAL A 36 -47.77 -19.80 -24.52
C VAL A 36 -46.34 -19.25 -24.71
N GLU A 37 -46.15 -17.96 -24.51
CA GLU A 37 -44.92 -17.24 -24.81
C GLU A 37 -43.93 -17.12 -23.62
N ASN A 38 -42.67 -16.85 -23.97
CA ASN A 38 -41.68 -16.04 -23.23
C ASN A 38 -41.04 -16.55 -21.93
N SER A 39 -39.81 -16.06 -21.72
CA SER A 39 -38.87 -16.32 -20.60
C SER A 39 -38.46 -17.80 -20.42
N GLU A 40 -37.20 -18.16 -20.20
CA GLU A 40 -36.10 -17.38 -19.58
C GLU A 40 -34.81 -17.41 -20.42
N ALA A 41 -34.07 -16.31 -20.41
CA ALA A 41 -32.66 -16.31 -20.80
C ALA A 41 -31.83 -16.80 -19.61
N GLY A 42 -31.62 -18.12 -19.51
CA GLY A 42 -30.93 -18.75 -18.40
C GLY A 42 -29.54 -18.14 -18.17
N ILE A 43 -29.36 -17.46 -17.05
CA ILE A 43 -28.06 -16.98 -16.58
C ILE A 43 -27.24 -18.21 -16.19
N ILE A 44 -26.16 -18.46 -16.91
CA ILE A 44 -25.16 -19.46 -16.48
C ILE A 44 -24.34 -18.78 -15.39
N GLU A 45 -24.78 -18.91 -14.14
CA GLU A 45 -23.93 -18.61 -12.98
C GLU A 45 -22.75 -19.59 -13.02
N SER A 46 -21.54 -19.05 -13.21
CA SER A 46 -20.33 -19.85 -13.22
C SER A 46 -19.95 -20.18 -11.78
N GLU A 47 -20.26 -21.40 -11.33
CA GLU A 47 -19.68 -21.94 -10.09
C GLU A 47 -18.15 -21.83 -10.17
N GLN A 48 -17.53 -21.04 -9.29
CA GLN A 48 -16.08 -21.07 -9.09
C GLN A 48 -15.73 -22.39 -8.39
N ILE A 49 -15.46 -23.42 -9.18
CA ILE A 49 -14.98 -24.72 -8.70
C ILE A 49 -13.61 -24.50 -8.07
N MET A 50 -13.59 -24.49 -6.73
CA MET A 50 -12.37 -24.52 -5.91
C MET A 50 -11.44 -25.64 -6.38
N THR A 51 -10.17 -25.34 -6.57
CA THR A 51 -9.20 -26.34 -7.04
C THR A 51 -8.96 -27.42 -5.98
N ALA A 52 -8.47 -28.59 -6.40
CA ALA A 52 -8.18 -29.69 -5.48
C ALA A 52 -7.19 -29.27 -4.37
N GLU A 53 -6.16 -28.51 -4.74
CA GLU A 53 -5.13 -27.97 -3.83
C GLU A 53 -5.71 -26.97 -2.82
N GLU A 54 -6.52 -26.00 -3.27
CA GLU A 54 -7.26 -25.09 -2.38
C GLU A 54 -8.19 -25.84 -1.42
N SER A 55 -8.85 -26.91 -1.91
CA SER A 55 -9.73 -27.76 -1.10
C SER A 55 -8.99 -28.64 -0.08
N GLU A 56 -7.70 -28.90 -0.28
CA GLU A 56 -6.85 -29.66 0.64
C GLU A 56 -6.27 -28.74 1.71
N ILE A 57 -5.78 -27.57 1.32
CA ILE A 57 -5.29 -26.53 2.24
C ILE A 57 -6.41 -26.03 3.17
N LEU A 58 -7.66 -25.94 2.69
CA LEU A 58 -8.79 -25.52 3.54
C LEU A 58 -9.08 -26.52 4.67
N LYS A 59 -8.97 -27.84 4.43
CA LYS A 59 -9.19 -28.87 5.48
C LYS A 59 -8.18 -28.73 6.61
N LEU A 60 -6.93 -28.43 6.27
CA LEU A 60 -5.86 -28.17 7.24
C LEU A 60 -6.11 -26.91 8.09
N ALA A 61 -7.03 -26.02 7.70
CA ALA A 61 -7.47 -24.89 8.53
C ALA A 61 -8.68 -25.22 9.44
N GLU A 62 -9.37 -26.35 9.20
CA GLU A 62 -10.46 -26.84 10.06
C GLU A 62 -9.94 -27.61 11.28
N ASP A 63 -8.67 -28.04 11.27
CA ASP A 63 -8.01 -28.75 12.37
C ASP A 63 -7.68 -27.86 13.58
N SER A 64 -7.59 -28.49 14.76
CA SER A 64 -7.24 -27.81 16.02
C SER A 64 -5.79 -27.26 16.02
N PRO A 65 -5.44 -26.30 16.91
CA PRO A 65 -4.09 -25.76 17.02
C PRO A 65 -3.03 -26.86 17.21
N GLU A 66 -1.96 -26.86 16.38
CA GLU A 66 -0.90 -27.87 16.43
C GLU A 66 0.10 -27.60 17.58
N ILE A 67 -0.28 -27.99 18.80
CA ILE A 67 0.63 -27.98 19.96
C ILE A 67 1.54 -29.22 19.90
N SER A 68 2.84 -29.03 19.69
CA SER A 68 3.82 -30.11 19.65
C SER A 68 4.32 -30.49 21.05
N ILE A 69 4.98 -31.65 21.18
CA ILE A 69 5.66 -32.06 22.42
C ILE A 69 6.82 -31.14 22.84
N ASN A 70 7.27 -30.26 21.95
CA ASN A 70 8.35 -29.28 22.21
C ASN A 70 7.80 -27.86 22.46
N SER A 71 6.50 -27.64 22.26
CA SER A 71 5.87 -26.33 22.40
C SER A 71 5.79 -25.93 23.87
N VAL A 72 6.18 -24.71 24.19
CA VAL A 72 6.30 -24.19 25.57
C VAL A 72 5.08 -23.34 25.91
N HIS A 73 4.53 -23.52 27.11
CA HIS A 73 3.42 -22.69 27.61
C HIS A 73 3.95 -21.51 28.44
N SER A 74 3.38 -20.31 28.23
CA SER A 74 3.68 -19.10 28.98
C SER A 74 2.49 -18.13 28.99
N GLY A 75 1.85 -17.99 30.15
CA GLY A 75 0.62 -17.21 30.30
C GLY A 75 -0.52 -17.82 29.49
N ASP A 76 -1.11 -17.06 28.58
CA ASP A 76 -2.18 -17.52 27.70
C ASP A 76 -1.68 -18.33 26.49
N TYR A 77 -0.37 -18.34 26.21
CA TYR A 77 0.18 -18.76 24.91
C TYR A 77 0.98 -20.06 24.98
N TRP A 78 0.76 -20.96 24.02
CA TRP A 78 1.72 -21.98 23.62
C TRP A 78 2.55 -21.45 22.44
N TYR A 79 3.87 -21.69 22.45
CA TYR A 79 4.77 -21.23 21.39
C TYR A 79 5.88 -22.24 21.10
N ASP A 80 6.38 -22.21 19.85
CA ASP A 80 7.62 -22.86 19.44
C ASP A 80 8.76 -21.83 19.38
N ASP A 81 9.97 -22.25 19.71
CA ASP A 81 11.19 -21.51 19.38
C ASP A 81 11.47 -21.62 17.87
N ILE A 82 11.75 -20.49 17.22
CA ILE A 82 12.14 -20.42 15.79
C ILE A 82 13.40 -19.56 15.61
N ALA A 83 13.93 -19.51 14.38
CA ALA A 83 15.11 -18.71 14.06
C ALA A 83 14.84 -17.21 14.32
N GLY A 84 15.47 -16.66 15.37
CA GLY A 84 15.38 -15.24 15.76
C GLY A 84 14.27 -14.87 16.72
N GLY A 85 13.40 -15.81 17.14
CA GLY A 85 12.25 -15.49 17.98
C GLY A 85 11.36 -16.69 18.30
N VAL A 86 10.05 -16.44 18.43
CA VAL A 86 9.04 -17.47 18.70
C VAL A 86 7.84 -17.36 17.75
N LYS A 87 7.22 -18.51 17.49
CA LYS A 87 5.95 -18.68 16.79
C LYS A 87 4.89 -19.08 17.81
N ILE A 88 3.81 -18.31 17.96
CA ILE A 88 2.67 -18.70 18.81
C ILE A 88 1.91 -19.82 18.09
N VAL A 89 1.77 -21.00 18.70
CA VAL A 89 1.08 -22.16 18.11
C VAL A 89 -0.32 -22.42 18.67
N ALA A 90 -0.63 -21.90 19.86
CA ALA A 90 -2.00 -21.87 20.36
C ALA A 90 -2.22 -20.73 21.37
N TYR A 91 -3.41 -20.13 21.36
CA TYR A 91 -3.93 -19.27 22.40
C TYR A 91 -4.93 -20.02 23.28
N THR A 92 -4.77 -19.90 24.59
CA THR A 92 -5.53 -20.63 25.63
C THR A 92 -6.10 -19.72 26.72
N GLY A 93 -6.00 -18.40 26.55
CA GLY A 93 -6.58 -17.42 27.45
C GLY A 93 -8.07 -17.19 27.26
N SER A 94 -8.64 -16.23 28.00
CA SER A 94 -10.08 -15.99 28.06
C SER A 94 -10.70 -15.37 26.80
N GLY A 95 -9.90 -14.88 25.85
CA GLY A 95 -10.37 -14.05 24.74
C GLY A 95 -10.70 -12.63 25.20
N GLY A 96 -11.73 -12.02 24.60
CA GLY A 96 -11.97 -10.57 24.64
C GLY A 96 -11.09 -9.84 23.63
N TYR A 97 -10.61 -8.65 23.98
CA TYR A 97 -9.60 -7.94 23.21
C TYR A 97 -8.19 -8.36 23.66
N VAL A 98 -7.40 -8.93 22.76
CA VAL A 98 -6.08 -9.53 23.08
C VAL A 98 -4.95 -8.69 22.48
N ASP A 99 -4.19 -8.02 23.34
CA ASP A 99 -2.89 -7.47 22.99
C ASP A 99 -1.85 -8.60 22.92
N ILE A 100 -1.39 -8.94 21.71
CA ILE A 100 -0.35 -9.95 21.53
C ILE A 100 1.00 -9.34 21.99
N PRO A 101 1.73 -9.97 22.92
CA PRO A 101 2.96 -9.40 23.44
C PRO A 101 4.07 -9.43 22.39
N ALA A 102 4.85 -8.35 22.28
CA ALA A 102 6.01 -8.30 21.37
C ALA A 102 7.13 -9.30 21.74
N THR A 103 7.13 -9.80 22.98
CA THR A 103 8.05 -10.85 23.44
C THR A 103 7.36 -11.84 24.38
N ILE A 104 7.70 -13.13 24.27
CA ILE A 104 7.34 -14.17 25.25
C ILE A 104 8.63 -14.76 25.81
N ALA A 105 8.72 -14.92 27.15
CA ALA A 105 9.91 -15.39 27.85
C ALA A 105 11.22 -14.65 27.46
N GLY A 106 11.12 -13.37 27.07
CA GLY A 106 12.25 -12.54 26.61
C GLY A 106 12.65 -12.72 25.14
N LYS A 107 11.96 -13.58 24.38
CA LYS A 107 12.19 -13.80 22.94
C LYS A 107 11.12 -13.07 22.12
N THR A 108 11.51 -12.48 20.99
CA THR A 108 10.61 -11.73 20.09
C THR A 108 9.52 -12.62 19.50
N VAL A 109 8.25 -12.21 19.54
CA VAL A 109 7.17 -12.88 18.81
C VAL A 109 7.22 -12.46 17.34
N LEU A 110 7.46 -13.42 16.45
CA LEU A 110 7.64 -13.19 15.01
C LEU A 110 6.51 -13.78 14.16
N GLU A 111 5.84 -14.83 14.62
CA GLU A 111 4.82 -15.53 13.84
C GLU A 111 3.60 -15.89 14.70
N ILE A 112 2.41 -15.80 14.10
CA ILE A 112 1.22 -16.51 14.59
C ILE A 112 1.08 -17.75 13.72
N GLY A 113 1.21 -18.92 14.32
CA GLY A 113 1.27 -20.21 13.63
C GLY A 113 -0.08 -20.69 13.09
N THR A 114 -0.05 -21.85 12.44
CA THR A 114 -1.22 -22.55 11.92
C THR A 114 -2.28 -22.72 13.00
N ASN A 115 -3.51 -22.30 12.71
CA ASN A 115 -4.70 -22.48 13.54
C ASN A 115 -4.59 -21.95 14.98
N ALA A 116 -3.64 -21.05 15.28
CA ALA A 116 -3.28 -20.70 16.66
C ALA A 116 -4.41 -20.09 17.51
N PHE A 117 -5.40 -19.42 16.90
CA PHE A 117 -6.61 -18.93 17.57
C PHE A 117 -7.89 -19.61 17.03
N ASN A 118 -7.78 -20.75 16.34
CA ASN A 118 -8.91 -21.41 15.65
C ASN A 118 -10.10 -21.67 16.60
N GLY A 119 -11.30 -21.33 16.15
CA GLY A 119 -12.56 -21.60 16.85
C GLY A 119 -12.78 -20.71 18.08
N ASN A 120 -12.03 -19.62 18.24
CA ASN A 120 -12.13 -18.79 19.42
C ASN A 120 -13.41 -17.93 19.43
N ASN A 121 -14.44 -18.49 20.07
CA ASN A 121 -15.76 -17.89 20.23
C ASN A 121 -15.80 -16.74 21.26
N THR A 122 -14.73 -16.47 22.00
CA THR A 122 -14.68 -15.35 22.98
C THR A 122 -13.75 -14.21 22.55
N LEU A 123 -12.91 -14.40 21.53
CA LEU A 123 -12.07 -13.34 20.95
C LEU A 123 -12.95 -12.29 20.24
N THR A 124 -12.86 -11.03 20.69
CA THR A 124 -13.56 -9.88 20.08
C THR A 124 -12.60 -8.95 19.35
N GLY A 125 -11.33 -8.89 19.75
CA GLY A 125 -10.33 -8.09 19.08
C GLY A 125 -8.91 -8.60 19.27
N VAL A 126 -8.01 -8.23 18.37
CA VAL A 126 -6.59 -8.59 18.45
C VAL A 126 -5.70 -7.45 17.97
N ASN A 127 -4.59 -7.24 18.68
CA ASN A 127 -3.58 -6.24 18.37
C ASN A 127 -2.22 -6.92 18.17
N LEU A 128 -1.71 -6.88 16.94
CA LEU A 128 -0.42 -7.46 16.57
C LEU A 128 0.71 -6.43 16.77
N PRO A 129 1.77 -6.76 17.52
CA PRO A 129 2.95 -5.91 17.60
C PRO A 129 3.71 -5.89 16.28
N ASN A 130 4.45 -4.81 16.01
CA ASN A 130 5.27 -4.64 14.80
C ASN A 130 6.36 -5.71 14.60
N SER A 131 6.56 -6.62 15.56
CA SER A 131 7.48 -7.75 15.43
C SER A 131 6.88 -8.95 14.69
N VAL A 132 5.55 -9.07 14.60
CA VAL A 132 4.91 -10.18 13.88
C VAL A 132 5.07 -9.97 12.37
N LEU A 133 5.74 -10.92 11.72
CA LEU A 133 6.06 -10.95 10.31
C LEU A 133 5.11 -11.85 9.51
N VAL A 134 4.52 -12.88 10.13
CA VAL A 134 3.70 -13.89 9.44
C VAL A 134 2.42 -14.21 10.23
N LEU A 135 1.29 -14.26 9.53
CA LEU A 135 0.11 -15.03 9.94
C LEU A 135 0.07 -16.35 9.16
N GLY A 136 0.00 -17.46 9.90
CA GLY A 136 -0.10 -18.81 9.35
C GLY A 136 -1.48 -19.15 8.77
N LEU A 137 -1.56 -20.35 8.20
CA LEU A 137 -2.81 -20.98 7.75
C LEU A 137 -3.84 -20.94 8.88
N GLY A 138 -5.04 -20.43 8.62
CA GLY A 138 -6.14 -20.46 9.59
C GLY A 138 -5.85 -19.77 10.93
N SER A 139 -4.88 -18.84 11.01
CA SER A 139 -4.39 -18.28 12.28
C SER A 139 -5.48 -17.73 13.23
N PHE A 140 -6.57 -17.17 12.69
CA PHE A 140 -7.81 -16.77 13.38
C PHE A 140 -9.06 -17.39 12.71
N TYR A 141 -8.94 -18.63 12.21
CA TYR A 141 -10.05 -19.35 11.58
C TYR A 141 -11.23 -19.48 12.54
N ASN A 142 -12.44 -19.30 12.02
CA ASN A 142 -13.71 -19.43 12.72
C ASN A 142 -13.74 -18.72 14.10
N CYS A 143 -13.29 -17.45 14.13
CA CYS A 143 -13.41 -16.55 15.27
C CYS A 143 -14.62 -15.60 15.07
N PRO A 144 -15.88 -16.06 15.24
CA PRO A 144 -17.06 -15.34 14.74
C PRO A 144 -17.26 -13.95 15.35
N ASN A 145 -16.81 -13.75 16.60
CA ASN A 145 -16.99 -12.50 17.34
C ASN A 145 -15.85 -11.48 17.14
N LEU A 146 -14.84 -11.79 16.33
CA LEU A 146 -13.69 -10.92 16.07
C LEU A 146 -14.10 -9.70 15.23
N ASP A 147 -14.28 -8.54 15.87
CA ASP A 147 -14.69 -7.28 15.23
C ASP A 147 -13.54 -6.31 14.95
N SER A 148 -12.46 -6.37 15.75
CA SER A 148 -11.37 -5.38 15.76
C SER A 148 -10.00 -6.03 15.56
N VAL A 149 -9.40 -5.89 14.36
CA VAL A 149 -8.07 -6.43 14.05
C VAL A 149 -7.09 -5.30 13.73
N PHE A 150 -6.06 -5.15 14.55
CA PHE A 150 -4.91 -4.27 14.29
C PHE A 150 -3.70 -5.10 13.87
N LEU A 151 -3.20 -4.85 12.65
CA LEU A 151 -2.03 -5.53 12.08
C LEU A 151 -0.78 -4.65 12.24
N GLY A 152 0.30 -5.22 12.78
CA GLY A 152 1.57 -4.52 12.94
C GLY A 152 2.25 -4.19 11.60
N ASN A 153 2.95 -3.06 11.54
CA ASN A 153 3.66 -2.57 10.34
C ASN A 153 4.90 -3.39 9.94
N GLY A 154 5.16 -4.51 10.61
CA GLY A 154 6.18 -5.50 10.22
C GLY A 154 5.60 -6.71 9.46
N LEU A 155 4.28 -6.84 9.38
CA LEU A 155 3.61 -8.02 8.82
C LEU A 155 3.89 -8.15 7.32
N ILE A 156 4.49 -9.26 6.90
CA ILE A 156 4.92 -9.55 5.53
C ILE A 156 3.87 -10.39 4.79
N SER A 157 3.21 -11.34 5.47
CA SER A 157 2.26 -12.26 4.84
C SER A 157 1.04 -12.57 5.70
N ILE A 158 -0.11 -12.70 5.04
CA ILE A 158 -1.35 -13.23 5.60
C ILE A 158 -1.61 -14.59 4.95
N GLY A 159 -1.63 -15.66 5.74
CA GLY A 159 -1.82 -17.02 5.28
C GLY A 159 -3.21 -17.32 4.71
N ASN A 160 -3.34 -18.50 4.13
CA ASN A 160 -4.64 -18.97 3.62
C ASN A 160 -5.63 -19.09 4.80
N GLY A 161 -6.90 -18.72 4.59
CA GLY A 161 -7.95 -18.81 5.61
C GLY A 161 -7.72 -18.03 6.90
N SER A 162 -6.73 -17.13 7.00
CA SER A 162 -6.30 -16.53 8.29
C SER A 162 -7.40 -15.86 9.10
N PHE A 163 -8.44 -15.30 8.48
CA PHE A 163 -9.62 -14.72 9.13
C PHE A 163 -10.94 -15.35 8.63
N TRP A 164 -10.88 -16.56 8.04
CA TRP A 164 -12.08 -17.24 7.54
C TRP A 164 -13.13 -17.34 8.65
N GLY A 165 -14.35 -16.88 8.39
CA GLY A 165 -15.43 -16.91 9.36
C GLY A 165 -15.30 -15.91 10.53
N ALA A 166 -14.49 -14.86 10.40
CA ALA A 166 -14.54 -13.70 11.31
C ALA A 166 -15.81 -12.86 11.04
N GLN A 167 -16.96 -13.41 11.42
CA GLN A 167 -18.28 -12.92 10.99
C GLN A 167 -18.59 -11.48 11.44
N ALA A 168 -18.06 -11.05 12.59
CA ALA A 168 -18.22 -9.69 13.12
C ALA A 168 -17.25 -8.64 12.51
N LEU A 169 -16.24 -9.05 11.73
CA LEU A 169 -15.20 -8.14 11.23
C LEU A 169 -15.76 -7.17 10.18
N THR A 170 -16.09 -5.94 10.60
CA THR A 170 -16.72 -4.94 9.72
C THR A 170 -15.75 -4.29 8.73
N SER A 171 -14.50 -4.07 9.16
CA SER A 171 -13.44 -3.53 8.31
C SER A 171 -12.04 -3.87 8.83
N ILE A 172 -11.06 -3.92 7.91
CA ILE A 172 -9.64 -4.16 8.25
C ILE A 172 -8.70 -3.29 7.38
N ILE A 173 -7.54 -2.93 7.94
CA ILE A 173 -6.45 -2.24 7.25
C ILE A 173 -5.27 -3.19 7.14
N ILE A 174 -4.84 -3.47 5.92
CA ILE A 174 -3.67 -4.27 5.58
C ILE A 174 -2.47 -3.31 5.40
N PRO A 175 -1.42 -3.39 6.25
CA PRO A 175 -0.32 -2.43 6.23
C PRO A 175 0.54 -2.55 4.96
N ASN A 176 1.35 -1.53 4.70
CA ASN A 176 2.18 -1.42 3.49
C ASN A 176 3.31 -2.46 3.41
N SER A 177 3.62 -3.13 4.52
CA SER A 177 4.58 -4.23 4.62
C SER A 177 4.09 -5.55 4.02
N VAL A 178 2.77 -5.76 3.92
CA VAL A 178 2.20 -7.06 3.50
C VAL A 178 2.42 -7.27 2.01
N ALA A 179 3.25 -8.24 1.67
CA ALA A 179 3.56 -8.65 0.30
C ALA A 179 2.59 -9.71 -0.25
N SER A 180 1.93 -10.50 0.62
CA SER A 180 0.98 -11.54 0.19
C SER A 180 -0.24 -11.71 1.09
N ILE A 181 -1.38 -12.02 0.47
CA ILE A 181 -2.64 -12.41 1.13
C ILE A 181 -3.10 -13.74 0.53
N GLY A 182 -3.21 -14.76 1.37
CA GLY A 182 -3.48 -16.14 0.98
C GLY A 182 -4.90 -16.41 0.49
N TYR A 183 -5.10 -17.61 -0.07
CA TYR A 183 -6.40 -18.11 -0.51
C TYR A 183 -7.41 -18.08 0.64
N ALA A 184 -8.61 -17.59 0.33
CA ALA A 184 -9.78 -17.50 1.21
C ALA A 184 -9.53 -16.82 2.57
N ALA A 185 -8.50 -15.96 2.67
CA ALA A 185 -8.08 -15.34 3.92
C ALA A 185 -9.18 -14.55 4.66
N PHE A 186 -10.23 -14.10 3.96
CA PHE A 186 -11.38 -13.39 4.53
C PHE A 186 -12.73 -14.04 4.20
N THR A 187 -12.78 -15.26 3.66
CA THR A 187 -14.06 -15.91 3.30
C THR A 187 -14.99 -16.04 4.52
N ASN A 188 -16.30 -15.85 4.33
CA ASN A 188 -17.33 -15.84 5.38
C ASN A 188 -17.20 -14.73 6.47
N CYS A 189 -16.36 -13.70 6.27
CA CYS A 189 -16.45 -12.46 7.07
C CYS A 189 -17.68 -11.65 6.64
N ASN A 190 -18.88 -12.10 7.00
CA ASN A 190 -20.13 -11.61 6.42
C ASN A 190 -20.46 -10.14 6.72
N ALA A 191 -19.88 -9.55 7.76
CA ALA A 191 -19.96 -8.11 8.05
C ALA A 191 -18.93 -7.24 7.29
N LEU A 192 -17.96 -7.84 6.57
CA LEU A 192 -16.82 -7.13 5.99
C LEU A 192 -17.23 -6.29 4.78
N THR A 193 -17.52 -5.02 5.04
CA THR A 193 -17.92 -4.03 4.01
C THR A 193 -16.73 -3.27 3.43
N LYS A 194 -15.60 -3.21 4.15
CA LYS A 194 -14.44 -2.42 3.77
C LYS A 194 -13.11 -3.11 4.11
N ILE A 195 -12.26 -3.29 3.11
CA ILE A 195 -10.83 -3.60 3.31
C ILE A 195 -9.97 -2.48 2.73
N THR A 196 -8.90 -2.09 3.43
CA THR A 196 -7.95 -1.07 2.96
C THR A 196 -6.57 -1.70 2.80
N ILE A 197 -5.97 -1.61 1.62
CA ILE A 197 -4.70 -2.24 1.28
C ILE A 197 -3.67 -1.16 0.98
N LEU A 198 -2.66 -1.04 1.85
CA LEU A 198 -1.67 0.05 1.83
C LEU A 198 -0.38 -0.29 1.09
N ASN A 199 -0.23 -1.51 0.56
CA ASN A 199 0.85 -1.88 -0.37
C ASN A 199 0.33 -1.80 -1.82
N GLY A 200 1.15 -1.26 -2.73
CA GLY A 200 0.86 -1.22 -4.16
C GLY A 200 0.98 -2.57 -4.87
N SER A 201 1.80 -3.49 -4.34
CA SER A 201 2.27 -4.69 -5.05
C SER A 201 2.04 -5.98 -4.25
N VAL A 202 0.81 -6.17 -3.75
CA VAL A 202 0.37 -7.39 -3.05
C VAL A 202 0.15 -8.54 -4.04
N SER A 203 0.61 -9.73 -3.68
CA SER A 203 0.21 -11.00 -4.30
C SER A 203 -1.05 -11.56 -3.61
N PHE A 204 -2.05 -11.97 -4.38
CA PHE A 204 -3.34 -12.48 -3.87
C PHE A 204 -3.52 -13.96 -4.22
N GLY A 205 -4.06 -14.76 -3.31
CA GLY A 205 -4.60 -16.09 -3.61
C GLY A 205 -5.82 -16.04 -4.55
N GLY A 206 -6.22 -17.19 -5.09
CA GLY A 206 -7.23 -17.32 -6.15
C GLY A 206 -8.52 -16.53 -5.88
N ASP A 207 -9.23 -16.87 -4.81
CA ASP A 207 -10.25 -16.01 -4.21
C ASP A 207 -9.91 -15.77 -2.74
N VAL A 208 -9.76 -14.50 -2.35
CA VAL A 208 -9.37 -14.05 -1.00
C VAL A 208 -10.58 -13.79 -0.11
N PHE A 209 -11.75 -13.54 -0.69
CA PHE A 209 -12.95 -13.10 0.04
C PHE A 209 -14.13 -14.07 -0.09
N GLY A 210 -14.07 -15.01 -1.02
CA GLY A 210 -15.11 -16.03 -1.19
C GLY A 210 -16.48 -15.43 -1.43
N MET A 211 -17.48 -16.02 -0.78
CA MET A 211 -18.89 -15.68 -0.94
C MET A 211 -19.30 -14.34 -0.31
N ILE A 212 -18.38 -13.46 0.14
CA ILE A 212 -18.76 -12.12 0.63
C ILE A 212 -19.32 -11.28 -0.53
N PRO A 213 -20.57 -10.80 -0.45
CA PRO A 213 -21.23 -10.12 -1.56
C PRO A 213 -20.87 -8.63 -1.69
N ASN A 214 -20.45 -7.96 -0.60
CA ASN A 214 -20.45 -6.49 -0.51
C ASN A 214 -19.16 -5.86 0.04
N VAL A 215 -18.00 -6.53 -0.09
CA VAL A 215 -16.71 -5.94 0.32
C VAL A 215 -16.21 -4.92 -0.69
N THR A 216 -16.01 -3.67 -0.25
CA THR A 216 -15.34 -2.62 -1.03
C THR A 216 -13.85 -2.62 -0.74
N ILE A 217 -13.03 -2.73 -1.79
CA ILE A 217 -11.57 -2.74 -1.70
C ILE A 217 -11.05 -1.30 -1.90
N TYR A 218 -10.36 -0.78 -0.89
CA TYR A 218 -9.67 0.51 -0.95
C TYR A 218 -8.16 0.26 -1.17
N GLY A 219 -7.57 0.89 -2.19
CA GLY A 219 -6.13 0.78 -2.49
C GLY A 219 -5.66 1.89 -3.43
N TYR A 220 -4.37 1.97 -3.73
CA TYR A 220 -3.88 3.00 -4.66
C TYR A 220 -4.32 2.74 -6.11
N ALA A 221 -4.52 3.80 -6.88
CA ALA A 221 -5.14 3.75 -8.22
C ALA A 221 -4.38 2.93 -9.30
N GLY A 222 -3.13 2.53 -9.02
CA GLY A 222 -2.32 1.63 -9.86
C GLY A 222 -1.87 0.35 -9.15
N SER A 223 -2.48 0.00 -8.01
CA SER A 223 -2.10 -1.18 -7.21
C SER A 223 -2.62 -2.49 -7.78
N THR A 224 -1.98 -3.61 -7.42
CA THR A 224 -2.50 -4.96 -7.69
C THR A 224 -3.85 -5.20 -7.03
N ALA A 225 -4.15 -4.54 -5.90
CA ALA A 225 -5.46 -4.59 -5.24
C ALA A 225 -6.60 -4.10 -6.15
N LYS A 226 -6.35 -3.12 -7.02
CA LYS A 226 -7.30 -2.68 -8.05
C LYS A 226 -7.53 -3.74 -9.11
N SER A 227 -6.45 -4.34 -9.61
CA SER A 227 -6.51 -5.42 -10.60
C SER A 227 -7.26 -6.64 -10.05
N TYR A 228 -6.99 -7.01 -8.79
CA TYR A 228 -7.70 -8.07 -8.08
C TYR A 228 -9.19 -7.74 -7.91
N ALA A 229 -9.53 -6.52 -7.47
CA ALA A 229 -10.91 -6.08 -7.33
C ALA A 229 -11.69 -6.19 -8.64
N TYR A 230 -11.13 -5.68 -9.75
CA TYR A 230 -11.78 -5.74 -11.06
C TYR A 230 -11.88 -7.17 -11.61
N ALA A 231 -10.86 -8.01 -11.42
CA ALA A 231 -10.90 -9.42 -11.83
C ALA A 231 -11.99 -10.23 -11.11
N ASN A 232 -12.32 -9.86 -9.87
CA ASN A 232 -13.33 -10.53 -9.04
C ASN A 232 -14.66 -9.75 -8.98
N THR A 233 -14.88 -8.75 -9.84
CA THR A 233 -16.10 -7.90 -9.89
C THR A 233 -16.43 -7.20 -8.56
N ARG A 234 -15.42 -6.93 -7.71
CA ARG A 234 -15.59 -6.29 -6.40
C ARG A 234 -15.46 -4.76 -6.51
N PRO A 235 -16.28 -3.96 -5.80
CA PRO A 235 -16.16 -2.50 -5.80
C PRO A 235 -14.75 -2.04 -5.37
N PHE A 236 -14.18 -1.10 -6.12
CA PHE A 236 -12.87 -0.52 -5.81
C PHE A 236 -12.98 1.00 -5.61
N VAL A 237 -12.40 1.50 -4.53
CA VAL A 237 -12.23 2.93 -4.28
C VAL A 237 -10.75 3.26 -4.23
N ALA A 238 -10.32 4.17 -5.11
CA ALA A 238 -8.96 4.68 -5.06
C ALA A 238 -8.74 5.44 -3.75
N LEU A 239 -7.77 5.00 -2.96
CA LEU A 239 -7.16 5.84 -1.93
C LEU A 239 -6.54 7.07 -2.60
N PRO A 240 -6.47 8.22 -1.91
CA PRO A 240 -5.46 9.21 -2.21
C PRO A 240 -4.08 8.53 -2.29
N PRO A 241 -3.20 8.91 -3.23
CA PRO A 241 -1.81 8.46 -3.20
C PRO A 241 -1.20 8.61 -1.81
N ALA A 242 -0.27 7.73 -1.44
CA ALA A 242 0.41 7.85 -0.15
C ALA A 242 1.12 9.20 -0.05
N TYR A 243 1.18 9.75 1.17
CA TYR A 243 2.27 10.67 1.52
C TYR A 243 3.57 9.87 1.43
N GLN A 244 4.32 10.03 0.34
CA GLN A 244 5.55 9.26 0.17
C GLN A 244 6.57 9.69 1.22
N PRO A 245 7.25 8.75 1.90
CA PRO A 245 8.15 9.06 3.00
C PRO A 245 9.45 9.69 2.50
N VAL A 246 9.50 11.03 2.40
CA VAL A 246 10.77 11.74 2.26
C VAL A 246 11.41 11.87 3.64
N TYR A 247 12.64 11.36 3.73
CA TYR A 247 13.50 11.56 4.89
C TYR A 247 14.57 12.60 4.56
N TYR A 248 14.75 13.59 5.44
CA TYR A 248 15.66 14.71 5.21
C TYR A 248 16.43 15.12 6.47
N SER A 249 17.66 15.58 6.28
CA SER A 249 18.54 16.04 7.35
C SER A 249 19.19 17.39 6.99
N THR A 250 19.64 18.09 8.02
CA THR A 250 20.32 19.39 7.90
C THR A 250 21.67 19.34 8.62
N HIS A 251 22.68 19.96 8.03
CA HIS A 251 23.94 20.26 8.70
C HIS A 251 23.82 21.62 9.38
N VAL A 252 23.97 21.66 10.71
CA VAL A 252 23.79 22.85 11.53
C VAL A 252 25.14 23.30 12.09
N GLN A 253 25.40 24.61 12.04
CA GLN A 253 26.58 25.24 12.63
C GLN A 253 26.85 24.73 14.05
N ASN A 254 28.10 24.32 14.32
CA ASN A 254 28.59 23.85 15.62
C ASN A 254 27.87 22.61 16.21
N VAL A 255 26.97 21.98 15.44
CA VAL A 255 26.20 20.78 15.84
C VAL A 255 26.49 19.61 14.89
N GLY A 256 26.72 19.88 13.60
CA GLY A 256 26.90 18.86 12.58
C GLY A 256 25.57 18.42 11.96
N TRP A 257 25.55 17.21 11.39
CA TRP A 257 24.34 16.60 10.84
C TRP A 257 23.35 16.21 11.94
N GLN A 258 22.09 16.62 11.78
CA GLN A 258 20.99 16.15 12.61
C GLN A 258 20.44 14.80 12.14
N VAL A 259 19.77 14.08 13.04
CA VAL A 259 18.99 12.88 12.72
C VAL A 259 17.96 13.20 11.62
N ALA A 260 17.81 12.29 10.65
CA ALA A 260 16.87 12.44 9.56
C ALA A 260 15.42 12.53 10.06
N ARG A 261 14.63 13.34 9.35
CA ARG A 261 13.26 13.75 9.69
C ARG A 261 12.30 13.36 8.59
N LEU A 262 11.11 12.90 8.97
CA LEU A 262 10.08 12.40 8.06
C LEU A 262 9.03 13.48 7.78
N ASN A 263 8.53 13.54 6.53
CA ASN A 263 7.30 14.22 6.08
C ASN A 263 6.74 15.31 7.03
N GLY A 264 7.27 16.52 6.93
CA GLY A 264 6.77 17.69 7.65
C GLY A 264 7.31 17.87 9.08
N GLU A 265 8.11 16.94 9.61
CA GLU A 265 8.91 17.20 10.82
C GLU A 265 9.92 18.34 10.60
N ILE A 266 10.31 19.03 11.67
CA ILE A 266 11.32 20.10 11.59
C ILE A 266 12.73 19.50 11.63
N SER A 267 13.52 19.72 10.58
CA SER A 267 14.98 19.52 10.62
C SER A 267 15.67 20.88 10.79
N GLY A 268 16.57 21.00 11.76
CA GLY A 268 17.27 22.24 12.10
C GLY A 268 17.14 22.67 13.57
N THR A 269 17.42 23.94 13.84
CA THR A 269 17.49 24.56 15.18
C THR A 269 16.78 25.91 15.20
N VAL A 270 15.52 25.90 14.79
CA VAL A 270 14.61 27.07 14.75
C VAL A 270 14.71 27.91 16.02
N GLY A 271 14.99 29.21 15.88
CA GLY A 271 15.06 30.16 16.99
C GLY A 271 16.30 30.06 17.89
N GLN A 272 17.19 29.09 17.69
CA GLN A 272 18.42 28.93 18.49
C GLN A 272 19.59 29.78 17.98
N GLY A 273 19.42 30.51 16.88
CA GLY A 273 20.43 31.42 16.33
C GLY A 273 21.52 30.78 15.47
N LEU A 274 21.52 29.45 15.33
CA LEU A 274 22.47 28.70 14.49
C LEU A 274 21.97 28.65 13.03
N ARG A 275 22.91 28.70 12.08
CA ARG A 275 22.61 28.55 10.63
C ARG A 275 22.56 27.09 10.22
N LEU A 276 21.75 26.81 9.21
CA LEU A 276 21.97 25.66 8.33
C LEU A 276 23.16 25.95 7.40
N GLU A 277 23.96 24.94 7.10
CA GLU A 277 25.10 25.00 6.18
C GLU A 277 24.92 24.08 4.96
N GLY A 278 24.13 23.00 5.08
CA GLY A 278 23.80 22.06 4.01
C GLY A 278 22.60 21.15 4.35
N ILE A 279 22.11 20.42 3.35
CA ILE A 279 20.97 19.49 3.42
C ILE A 279 21.29 18.16 2.71
N MET A 280 20.61 17.08 3.11
CA MET A 280 20.53 15.81 2.38
C MET A 280 19.10 15.27 2.48
N LEU A 281 18.51 14.87 1.36
CA LEU A 281 17.23 14.16 1.25
C LEU A 281 17.54 12.74 0.74
N SER A 282 17.09 11.70 1.44
CA SER A 282 17.33 10.30 1.03
C SER A 282 16.10 9.70 0.35
N ASP A 283 16.30 9.05 -0.79
CA ASP A 283 15.26 8.36 -1.57
C ASP A 283 14.89 6.98 -0.99
N ASN A 284 14.48 6.94 0.29
CA ASN A 284 13.84 5.78 0.89
C ASN A 284 12.33 5.73 0.55
N SER A 285 12.00 6.15 -0.67
CA SER A 285 10.64 6.20 -1.22
C SER A 285 10.27 4.85 -1.83
N PRO A 286 9.06 4.31 -1.60
CA PRO A 286 8.60 3.06 -2.22
C PRO A 286 8.13 3.24 -3.67
N VAL A 287 8.52 4.31 -4.36
CA VAL A 287 8.19 4.62 -5.76
C VAL A 287 9.35 5.32 -6.47
N ASN A 288 9.50 5.07 -7.77
CA ASN A 288 10.59 5.57 -8.63
C ASN A 288 10.43 7.06 -9.02
N ALA A 289 10.29 7.95 -8.01
CA ALA A 289 10.23 9.40 -8.18
C ALA A 289 11.40 10.05 -7.44
N VAL A 290 12.42 10.46 -8.20
CA VAL A 290 13.68 11.00 -7.69
C VAL A 290 13.45 12.41 -7.15
N LEU A 291 13.96 12.70 -5.96
CA LEU A 291 14.01 14.05 -5.40
C LEU A 291 15.30 14.74 -5.83
N GLU A 292 15.20 15.72 -6.73
CA GLU A 292 16.30 16.63 -7.05
C GLU A 292 16.24 17.87 -6.16
N TYR A 293 17.38 18.32 -5.63
CA TYR A 293 17.44 19.47 -4.74
C TYR A 293 18.74 20.26 -4.84
N GLN A 294 18.64 21.57 -4.64
CA GLN A 294 19.75 22.50 -4.60
C GLN A 294 19.58 23.57 -3.52
N THR A 295 20.68 24.21 -3.15
CA THR A 295 20.71 25.28 -2.13
C THR A 295 21.40 26.54 -2.66
N HIS A 296 20.94 27.70 -2.18
CA HIS A 296 21.65 28.96 -2.32
C HIS A 296 22.54 29.17 -1.08
N VAL A 297 23.85 29.20 -1.29
CA VAL A 297 24.86 29.36 -0.23
C VAL A 297 25.46 30.75 -0.28
N GLN A 298 25.61 31.38 0.89
CA GLN A 298 26.29 32.67 1.04
C GLN A 298 27.63 32.70 0.28
N ASN A 299 27.86 33.79 -0.47
CA ASN A 299 29.08 34.05 -1.26
C ASN A 299 29.39 33.03 -2.38
N ILE A 300 28.53 32.03 -2.63
CA ILE A 300 28.68 31.03 -3.69
C ILE A 300 27.55 31.15 -4.73
N GLY A 301 26.31 31.42 -4.27
CA GLY A 301 25.13 31.42 -5.13
C GLY A 301 24.35 30.10 -5.04
N TRP A 302 23.47 29.87 -6.02
CA TRP A 302 22.83 28.57 -6.23
C TRP A 302 23.88 27.53 -6.67
N GLN A 303 23.97 26.44 -5.92
CA GLN A 303 24.74 25.26 -6.32
C GLN A 303 23.96 24.42 -7.35
N PRO A 304 24.61 23.48 -8.06
CA PRO A 304 23.93 22.49 -8.90
C PRO A 304 22.90 21.64 -8.12
N MET A 305 21.93 21.09 -8.85
CA MET A 305 21.05 20.03 -8.37
C MET A 305 21.83 18.77 -8.00
N VAL A 306 21.35 18.07 -6.98
CA VAL A 306 21.79 16.73 -6.56
C VAL A 306 20.58 15.88 -6.16
N SER A 307 20.76 14.55 -6.11
CA SER A 307 19.75 13.56 -5.75
C SER A 307 20.25 12.63 -4.62
N ASP A 308 19.50 11.58 -4.30
CA ASP A 308 20.00 10.31 -3.72
C ASP A 308 20.88 10.44 -2.46
N GLY A 309 20.50 11.33 -1.53
CA GLY A 309 21.22 11.57 -0.28
C GLY A 309 22.54 12.35 -0.41
N ALA A 310 22.88 12.88 -1.57
CA ALA A 310 24.08 13.70 -1.76
C ALA A 310 23.97 15.08 -1.07
N LEU A 311 25.09 15.63 -0.60
CA LEU A 311 25.12 16.94 0.01
C LEU A 311 24.79 18.04 -1.01
N SER A 312 23.77 18.85 -0.73
CA SER A 312 23.66 20.22 -1.25
C SER A 312 23.98 21.23 -0.14
N GLY A 313 24.87 22.17 -0.43
CA GLY A 313 25.36 23.18 0.50
C GLY A 313 26.85 23.04 0.79
N THR A 314 27.24 23.24 2.05
CA THR A 314 28.63 23.12 2.50
C THR A 314 28.69 22.53 3.91
N THR A 315 29.84 21.97 4.28
CA THR A 315 30.16 21.59 5.66
C THR A 315 31.53 22.16 6.02
N GLY A 316 31.71 22.63 7.26
CA GLY A 316 32.99 23.15 7.76
C GLY A 316 33.46 24.52 7.19
N LEU A 317 32.92 24.98 6.06
CA LEU A 317 33.26 26.28 5.47
C LEU A 317 32.63 27.49 6.19
N GLY A 318 31.69 27.27 7.10
CA GLY A 318 31.08 28.33 7.92
C GLY A 318 30.08 29.23 7.19
N LEU A 319 29.65 28.84 5.98
CA LEU A 319 28.71 29.60 5.16
C LEU A 319 27.27 29.21 5.49
N ARG A 320 26.34 30.19 5.49
CA ARG A 320 24.91 29.93 5.68
C ARG A 320 24.25 29.49 4.36
N LEU A 321 23.25 28.63 4.49
CA LEU A 321 22.18 28.57 3.49
C LEU A 321 21.33 29.84 3.61
N GLU A 322 20.91 30.35 2.45
CA GLU A 322 19.93 31.44 2.32
C GLU A 322 18.65 31.00 1.61
N GLY A 323 18.70 29.94 0.79
CA GLY A 323 17.53 29.41 0.10
C GLY A 323 17.69 27.95 -0.32
N ILE A 324 16.57 27.31 -0.65
CA ILE A 324 16.47 25.93 -1.17
C ILE A 324 15.53 25.86 -2.37
N ARG A 325 15.70 24.83 -3.20
CA ARG A 325 14.77 24.40 -4.26
C ARG A 325 14.76 22.88 -4.30
N ILE A 326 13.57 22.29 -4.49
CA ILE A 326 13.38 20.84 -4.54
C ILE A 326 12.34 20.54 -5.63
N GLU A 327 12.60 19.58 -6.50
CA GLU A 327 11.64 19.09 -7.48
C GLU A 327 11.64 17.56 -7.58
N LEU A 328 10.77 17.02 -8.43
CA LEU A 328 10.57 15.58 -8.60
C LEU A 328 10.80 15.22 -10.06
N ASP A 329 11.65 14.23 -10.31
CA ASP A 329 11.86 13.62 -11.63
C ASP A 329 11.73 12.07 -11.54
N GLY A 330 12.06 11.34 -12.61
CA GLY A 330 11.93 9.90 -12.69
C GLY A 330 10.57 9.45 -13.23
N VAL A 331 10.37 8.14 -13.32
CA VAL A 331 9.25 7.56 -14.08
C VAL A 331 7.88 7.72 -13.43
N GLU A 332 7.80 8.26 -12.20
CA GLU A 332 6.56 8.40 -11.43
C GLU A 332 6.28 9.85 -10.94
N TRP A 333 7.12 10.86 -11.27
CA TRP A 333 7.02 12.20 -10.65
C TRP A 333 5.64 12.85 -10.78
N TYR A 334 4.99 12.68 -11.92
CA TYR A 334 3.67 13.25 -12.25
C TYR A 334 2.53 12.75 -11.36
N LYS A 335 2.76 11.76 -10.49
CA LYS A 335 1.78 11.27 -9.50
C LYS A 335 1.82 12.05 -8.17
N TYR A 336 2.82 12.90 -7.97
CA TYR A 336 3.08 13.59 -6.71
C TYR A 336 3.38 15.08 -6.91
N ASP A 337 3.29 15.83 -5.83
CA ASP A 337 3.88 17.15 -5.68
C ASP A 337 4.82 17.13 -4.47
N VAL A 338 5.87 17.95 -4.49
CA VAL A 338 6.73 18.19 -3.32
C VAL A 338 6.50 19.62 -2.81
N TYR A 339 6.09 19.72 -1.55
CA TYR A 339 5.93 20.97 -0.82
C TYR A 339 7.04 21.13 0.20
N TYR A 340 7.65 22.31 0.27
CA TYR A 340 8.73 22.60 1.22
C TYR A 340 8.71 24.05 1.67
N ARG A 341 9.24 24.29 2.87
CA ARG A 341 9.47 25.65 3.40
C ARG A 341 10.65 25.70 4.33
N VAL A 342 11.09 26.93 4.60
CA VAL A 342 12.24 27.24 5.43
C VAL A 342 11.87 28.19 6.56
N HIS A 343 12.57 28.08 7.68
CA HIS A 343 12.56 29.07 8.75
C HIS A 343 13.75 30.01 8.54
N ALA A 344 13.49 31.28 8.21
CA ALA A 344 14.53 32.28 7.99
C ALA A 344 14.67 33.22 9.19
N GLN A 345 15.91 33.57 9.52
CA GLN A 345 16.25 34.51 10.60
C GLN A 345 15.42 35.79 10.51
N ASN A 346 14.87 36.22 11.64
CA ASN A 346 14.05 37.44 11.78
C ASN A 346 12.79 37.50 10.88
N ARG A 347 12.45 36.41 10.17
CA ARG A 347 11.24 36.28 9.33
C ARG A 347 10.27 35.22 9.84
N GLY A 348 10.78 34.17 10.48
CA GLY A 348 9.98 33.03 10.90
C GLY A 348 9.89 31.97 9.79
N TRP A 349 8.85 31.13 9.86
CA TRP A 349 8.51 30.22 8.76
C TRP A 349 8.00 31.00 7.56
N MET A 350 8.64 30.81 6.42
CA MET A 350 8.19 31.32 5.12
C MET A 350 7.03 30.49 4.57
N GLY A 351 6.42 30.95 3.48
CA GLY A 351 5.40 30.19 2.77
C GLY A 351 5.91 28.83 2.25
N TRP A 352 4.98 27.91 2.01
CA TRP A 352 5.27 26.67 1.30
C TRP A 352 5.49 26.94 -0.19
N ALA A 353 6.69 26.62 -0.68
CA ALA A 353 7.02 26.48 -2.08
C ALA A 353 6.60 25.08 -2.60
N LYS A 354 6.42 24.97 -3.91
CA LYS A 354 6.03 23.76 -4.63
C LYS A 354 6.95 23.49 -5.83
N ASN A 355 7.31 22.22 -6.08
CA ASN A 355 7.90 21.72 -7.34
C ASN A 355 8.83 22.72 -8.08
N GLY A 356 10.05 22.94 -7.61
CA GLY A 356 11.02 23.81 -8.29
C GLY A 356 10.86 25.32 -8.00
N GLU A 357 9.79 25.77 -7.33
CA GLU A 357 9.73 27.11 -6.76
C GLU A 357 10.88 27.33 -5.76
N SER A 358 11.41 28.55 -5.65
CA SER A 358 12.45 28.81 -4.65
C SER A 358 11.81 29.01 -3.27
N ALA A 359 12.54 28.71 -2.20
CA ALA A 359 12.15 29.04 -0.82
C ALA A 359 13.34 29.65 -0.06
N GLY A 360 13.14 30.75 0.69
CA GLY A 360 14.21 31.44 1.44
C GLY A 360 14.42 32.92 1.12
N THR A 361 15.59 33.44 1.48
CA THR A 361 15.93 34.87 1.57
C THR A 361 17.27 35.18 0.88
N GLU A 362 17.33 34.97 -0.43
CA GLU A 362 18.52 35.11 -1.27
C GLU A 362 19.15 36.51 -1.18
N GLY A 363 20.44 36.61 -0.89
CA GLY A 363 21.19 37.87 -0.86
C GLY A 363 20.83 38.82 0.31
N MET A 364 19.67 38.62 0.95
CA MET A 364 19.19 39.40 2.09
C MET A 364 20.05 39.24 3.36
N SER A 365 21.06 38.37 3.33
CA SER A 365 21.96 38.05 4.43
C SER A 365 21.31 37.49 5.71
N LEU A 366 20.13 36.90 5.56
CA LEU A 366 19.43 36.15 6.59
C LEU A 366 19.76 34.66 6.44
N ARG A 367 20.16 34.00 7.52
CA ARG A 367 20.37 32.54 7.53
C ARG A 367 19.04 31.79 7.52
N LEU A 368 19.04 30.59 6.96
CA LEU A 368 18.05 29.57 7.31
C LEU A 368 18.42 28.93 8.66
N GLU A 369 17.41 28.55 9.44
CA GLU A 369 17.54 27.90 10.75
C GLU A 369 16.82 26.53 10.83
N GLY A 370 15.96 26.21 9.86
CA GLY A 370 15.27 24.93 9.77
C GLY A 370 14.45 24.77 8.49
N ILE A 371 14.07 23.54 8.17
CA ILE A 371 13.27 23.16 6.99
C ILE A 371 12.14 22.19 7.36
N GLN A 372 11.10 22.18 6.52
CA GLN A 372 10.06 21.14 6.47
C GLN A 372 9.82 20.78 5.00
N ILE A 373 9.67 19.49 4.69
CA ILE A 373 9.46 18.94 3.34
C ILE A 373 8.39 17.86 3.42
N MET A 374 7.46 17.82 2.46
CA MET A 374 6.42 16.79 2.34
C MET A 374 6.23 16.42 0.86
N VAL A 375 6.32 15.14 0.53
CA VAL A 375 5.84 14.61 -0.76
C VAL A 375 4.38 14.19 -0.58
N VAL A 376 3.51 14.68 -1.46
CA VAL A 376 2.04 14.58 -1.35
C VAL A 376 1.45 14.13 -2.69
N PRO A 377 0.19 13.65 -2.76
CA PRO A 377 -0.48 13.40 -4.04
C PRO A 377 -0.43 14.60 -4.99
N LYS A 378 -0.35 14.33 -6.30
CA LYS A 378 -0.51 15.37 -7.32
C LYS A 378 -1.79 16.17 -7.09
N ASP A 379 -1.66 17.48 -7.14
CA ASP A 379 -2.70 18.50 -6.97
C ASP A 379 -3.36 18.54 -5.58
N SER A 380 -2.66 18.00 -4.56
CA SER A 380 -2.97 18.28 -3.15
C SER A 380 -2.87 19.77 -2.83
N ALA A 381 -3.64 20.22 -1.84
CA ALA A 381 -3.44 21.52 -1.21
C ALA A 381 -2.09 21.57 -0.46
N ALA A 382 -1.51 22.77 -0.37
CA ALA A 382 -0.31 23.00 0.43
C ALA A 382 -0.58 22.77 1.93
N PRO A 383 0.40 22.32 2.74
CA PRO A 383 0.22 22.10 4.18
C PRO A 383 0.03 23.39 5.03
N GLY A 384 -0.13 24.55 4.39
CA GLY A 384 -0.31 25.85 5.02
C GLY A 384 -0.20 26.98 3.99
N SER A 385 0.03 28.21 4.47
CA SER A 385 0.19 29.38 3.60
C SER A 385 1.32 29.20 2.57
N THR A 386 1.02 29.51 1.31
CA THR A 386 1.99 29.64 0.20
C THR A 386 2.42 31.09 -0.04
N ALA A 387 2.00 32.03 0.82
CA ALA A 387 2.37 33.45 0.67
C ALA A 387 3.84 33.68 1.07
N PHE A 388 4.60 34.37 0.21
CA PHE A 388 6.02 34.69 0.40
C PHE A 388 6.88 33.46 0.78
N PRO A 389 6.97 32.43 -0.07
CA PRO A 389 7.87 31.31 0.16
C PRO A 389 9.33 31.73 -0.01
N PHE A 390 9.57 32.73 -0.87
CA PHE A 390 10.87 33.25 -1.22
C PHE A 390 10.88 34.78 -1.29
N MET A 391 12.04 35.36 -1.00
CA MET A 391 12.40 36.76 -1.16
C MET A 391 13.85 36.81 -1.65
N SER A 392 14.19 37.78 -2.50
CA SER A 392 15.58 38.07 -2.91
C SER A 392 15.88 39.54 -2.70
N SER A 393 17.14 39.91 -2.51
CA SER A 393 17.58 41.32 -2.52
C SER A 393 17.66 41.94 -3.91
N LEU A 394 17.31 41.19 -4.96
CA LEU A 394 17.37 41.62 -6.37
C LEU A 394 16.02 42.10 -6.96
N ASN A 395 14.90 41.92 -6.22
CA ASN A 395 13.53 42.22 -6.65
C ASN A 395 12.79 43.09 -5.63
#